data_AF-A0A8H7HSH3-F1
#
_entry.id   AF-A0A8H7HSH3-F1
#
_cell.length_a   1.000
_cell.length_b   1.000
_cell.length_c   1.000
_cell.angle_alpha   90.00
_cell.angle_beta   90.00
_cell.angle_gamma   90.00
#
_symmetry.space_group_name_H-M   'P 1'
#
loop_
_entity.id
_entity.type
_entity.pdbx_description
1 polymer ?
#
loop_
_entity_poly.entity_id
_entity_poly.type
_entity_poly.pdbx_seq_one_letter_code
_entity_poly.pdbx_strand_id
1 'polypeptide(L)'
;MARSLFVLCVGTALCSRVIAHPPPEPRVTPTPTTPVRRDLTDIPASVTSLLGSAIPSDAAGGILPAWLTMPSDDQIKEQLGLNDTSISQLPVEVMNIPGYANWTANGWNNRIHGYVYKNPPATADQLDAAAQVFVPSLDESGFTDANRAMARNVTAALITLPVQNYSLQFNLRYNGQPAANITFPLPTDDRGEYDQFVPFTSPGLVPNGGNASSYLVPPQGITLVADIDDILRVTRIYQPADGLRNSFALPYVPWMNMPDVLKSWEQRVQGLHFHYLTTTPIKVTQFYESFIYANYPLGSFDIRPLNLTTVDQIFQVRKVNLHRIFETFPQRKFVLLADTSNGDIMKQYPAMVTQFPGQVQCILLRNTSATDSGNHFPYDTSGFKDIDNSTYMFFRTPDDIAGLDFLNGDCRNASVPQNVTFEYQGLPSVLGNAAVFTRPNNLILAPLLIPFLVALFA
;
A
#
# COMPACT_ATOMS: atom_id res chain seq x y z
N MET A 1 8.96 -20.33 -61.99
CA MET A 1 9.44 -21.73 -62.08
C MET A 1 9.68 -22.25 -60.67
N ALA A 2 9.43 -23.54 -60.43
CA ALA A 2 9.46 -24.12 -59.09
C ALA A 2 10.88 -24.48 -58.61
N ARG A 3 11.06 -24.54 -57.29
CA ARG A 3 11.93 -25.52 -56.62
C ARG A 3 11.26 -26.00 -55.34
N SER A 4 11.08 -27.31 -55.25
CA SER A 4 10.57 -28.03 -54.07
C SER A 4 11.70 -28.84 -53.45
N LEU A 5 11.70 -28.99 -52.11
CA LEU A 5 12.15 -30.19 -51.39
C LEU A 5 11.66 -30.07 -49.92
N PHE A 6 10.72 -30.85 -49.39
CA PHE A 6 10.66 -32.29 -49.02
C PHE A 6 11.14 -32.60 -47.59
N VAL A 7 10.49 -33.61 -46.95
CA VAL A 7 10.78 -34.23 -45.62
C VAL A 7 10.25 -33.40 -44.43
N LEU A 8 9.42 -33.88 -43.48
CA LEU A 8 8.74 -35.18 -43.27
C LEU A 8 7.39 -34.98 -42.51
N CYS A 9 6.47 -35.96 -42.56
CA CYS A 9 5.38 -36.11 -41.56
C CYS A 9 5.58 -37.39 -40.74
N VAL A 10 5.61 -37.27 -39.42
CA VAL A 10 5.48 -38.41 -38.48
C VAL A 10 4.18 -38.25 -37.73
N GLY A 11 3.19 -39.09 -38.04
CA GLY A 11 1.94 -39.14 -37.30
C GLY A 11 2.05 -40.09 -36.11
N THR A 12 1.87 -39.57 -34.90
CA THR A 12 1.62 -40.38 -33.70
C THR A 12 0.13 -40.31 -33.35
N ALA A 13 -0.54 -41.46 -33.43
CA ALA A 13 -1.92 -41.59 -32.98
C ALA A 13 -1.97 -41.50 -31.45
N LEU A 14 -2.62 -40.44 -30.93
CA LEU A 14 -2.95 -40.33 -29.51
C LEU A 14 -4.39 -40.79 -29.31
N CYS A 15 -4.55 -41.97 -28.70
CA CYS A 15 -5.84 -42.49 -28.28
C CYS A 15 -6.54 -41.50 -27.35
N SER A 16 -7.75 -41.07 -27.70
CA SER A 16 -8.60 -40.26 -26.84
C SER A 16 -9.00 -41.05 -25.59
N ARG A 17 -8.33 -40.80 -24.46
CA ARG A 17 -8.92 -41.06 -23.15
C ARG A 17 -9.69 -39.83 -22.70
N VAL A 18 -11.01 -39.95 -22.65
CA VAL A 18 -11.85 -38.99 -21.93
C VAL A 18 -11.52 -39.13 -20.45
N ILE A 19 -10.76 -38.18 -19.91
CA ILE A 19 -10.63 -38.02 -18.46
C ILE A 19 -11.89 -37.29 -18.02
N ALA A 20 -12.81 -38.02 -17.40
CA ALA A 20 -13.94 -37.41 -16.70
C ALA A 20 -13.39 -36.43 -15.66
N HIS A 21 -13.85 -35.18 -15.69
CA HIS A 21 -13.56 -34.25 -14.61
C HIS A 21 -14.17 -34.79 -13.31
N PRO A 22 -13.50 -34.62 -12.15
CA PRO A 22 -14.17 -34.80 -10.88
C PRO A 22 -15.40 -33.86 -10.82
N PRO A 23 -16.48 -34.25 -10.12
CA PRO A 23 -17.61 -33.36 -9.94
C PRO A 23 -17.14 -32.08 -9.23
N PRO A 24 -17.73 -30.91 -9.54
CA PRO A 24 -17.39 -29.68 -8.84
C PRO A 24 -17.61 -29.88 -7.34
N GLU A 25 -16.64 -29.43 -6.53
CA GLU A 25 -16.78 -29.44 -5.08
C GLU A 25 -18.07 -28.71 -4.65
N PRO A 26 -18.74 -29.17 -3.58
CA PRO A 26 -19.97 -28.54 -3.12
C PRO A 26 -19.71 -27.07 -2.81
N ARG A 27 -20.31 -26.19 -3.61
CA ARG A 27 -20.25 -24.73 -3.48
C ARG A 27 -20.60 -24.38 -2.02
N VAL A 28 -19.63 -23.85 -1.28
CA VAL A 28 -19.84 -23.47 0.13
C VAL A 28 -20.96 -22.44 0.19
N THR A 29 -22.11 -22.86 0.69
CA THR A 29 -23.26 -21.97 0.89
C THR A 29 -22.84 -20.87 1.86
N PRO A 30 -23.03 -19.57 1.55
CA PRO A 30 -22.69 -18.52 2.48
C PRO A 30 -23.50 -18.68 3.77
N THR A 31 -22.82 -18.95 4.89
CA THR A 31 -23.46 -19.00 6.20
C THR A 31 -24.05 -17.62 6.53
N PRO A 32 -25.34 -17.52 6.90
CA PRO A 32 -25.89 -16.25 7.38
C PRO A 32 -25.22 -15.86 8.70
N THR A 33 -24.31 -14.89 8.67
CA THR A 33 -23.61 -14.40 9.85
C THR A 33 -24.44 -13.39 10.62
N THR A 34 -25.25 -13.90 11.55
CA THR A 34 -25.78 -13.11 12.68
C THR A 34 -24.61 -12.58 13.53
N PRO A 35 -24.65 -11.35 14.06
CA PRO A 35 -23.57 -10.83 14.92
C PRO A 35 -23.38 -11.71 16.17
N VAL A 36 -22.18 -12.28 16.32
CA VAL A 36 -21.82 -13.10 17.49
C VAL A 36 -21.50 -12.18 18.67
N ARG A 37 -22.28 -12.27 19.76
CA ARG A 37 -21.95 -11.68 21.06
C ARG A 37 -20.68 -12.32 21.62
N ARG A 38 -19.67 -11.53 22.02
CA ARG A 38 -18.41 -12.02 22.61
C ARG A 38 -18.12 -11.42 23.98
N ASP A 39 -17.36 -12.15 24.80
CA ASP A 39 -17.13 -11.84 26.22
C ASP A 39 -15.76 -11.17 26.46
N LEU A 40 -15.51 -10.76 27.71
CA LEU A 40 -14.42 -9.90 28.16
C LEU A 40 -13.01 -10.49 28.02
N THR A 41 -12.91 -11.82 27.90
CA THR A 41 -11.65 -12.57 27.91
C THR A 41 -10.87 -12.53 26.60
N ASP A 42 -11.52 -12.15 25.49
CA ASP A 42 -10.97 -12.32 24.14
C ASP A 42 -10.30 -11.03 23.60
N ILE A 43 -10.20 -9.98 24.42
CA ILE A 43 -9.65 -8.67 24.02
C ILE A 43 -8.14 -8.63 24.36
N PRO A 44 -7.24 -8.47 23.37
CA PRO A 44 -5.82 -8.31 23.65
C PRO A 44 -5.54 -7.05 24.47
N ALA A 45 -4.61 -7.12 25.43
CA ALA A 45 -4.24 -5.98 26.28
C ALA A 45 -3.65 -4.77 25.51
N SER A 46 -3.20 -4.98 24.27
CA SER A 46 -2.80 -3.91 23.34
C SER A 46 -3.99 -3.08 22.85
N VAL A 47 -5.18 -3.67 22.72
CA VAL A 47 -6.40 -2.93 22.35
C VAL A 47 -6.84 -2.07 23.53
N THR A 48 -6.84 -2.61 24.75
CA THR A 48 -7.22 -1.82 25.94
C THR A 48 -6.22 -0.71 26.28
N SER A 49 -4.93 -0.85 25.95
CA SER A 49 -3.95 0.23 26.09
C SER A 49 -4.05 1.31 25.00
N LEU A 50 -4.37 0.93 23.75
CA LEU A 50 -4.70 1.89 22.68
C LEU A 50 -5.95 2.72 23.01
N LEU A 51 -6.95 2.11 23.65
CA LEU A 51 -8.16 2.79 24.13
C LEU A 51 -7.90 3.77 25.30
N GLY A 52 -6.77 3.63 26.00
CA GLY A 52 -6.40 4.43 27.18
C GLY A 52 -5.20 5.36 27.00
N SER A 53 -4.56 5.39 25.81
CA SER A 53 -3.35 6.17 25.56
C SER A 53 -3.56 7.26 24.51
N ALA A 54 -2.80 8.35 24.61
CA ALA A 54 -2.95 9.54 23.77
C ALA A 54 -2.36 9.40 22.34
N ILE A 55 -2.43 8.18 21.76
CA ILE A 55 -2.06 7.93 20.37
C ILE A 55 -3.18 8.52 19.48
N PRO A 56 -2.86 9.38 18.48
CA PRO A 56 -3.87 9.89 17.57
C PRO A 56 -4.65 8.74 16.92
N SER A 57 -5.97 8.86 16.78
CA SER A 57 -6.79 7.83 16.12
C SER A 57 -6.35 7.55 14.68
N ASP A 58 -5.77 8.55 14.02
CA ASP A 58 -5.16 8.48 12.68
C ASP A 58 -3.89 7.57 12.65
N ALA A 59 -3.32 7.24 13.80
CA ALA A 59 -2.18 6.32 13.95
C ALA A 59 -2.59 4.94 14.50
N ALA A 60 -3.81 4.81 15.03
CA ALA A 60 -4.35 3.60 15.62
C ALA A 60 -4.95 2.66 14.56
N GLY A 61 -4.09 2.12 13.68
CA GLY A 61 -4.53 1.20 12.62
C GLY A 61 -3.51 0.92 11.51
N GLY A 62 -2.21 1.02 11.77
CA GLY A 62 -1.20 0.72 10.76
C GLY A 62 0.11 0.24 11.36
N ILE A 63 1.08 -0.10 10.51
CA ILE A 63 2.45 -0.47 10.92
C ILE A 63 3.19 0.76 11.52
N LEU A 64 2.59 1.96 11.44
CA LEU A 64 3.10 3.25 11.93
C LEU A 64 3.79 3.21 13.32
N PRO A 65 3.29 2.51 14.37
CA PRO A 65 3.97 2.46 15.66
C PRO A 65 5.37 1.83 15.59
N ALA A 66 5.57 0.83 14.73
CA ALA A 66 6.87 0.16 14.55
C ALA A 66 7.83 0.97 13.66
N TRP A 67 7.30 1.81 12.77
CA TRP A 67 8.10 2.74 11.98
C TRP A 67 8.64 3.92 12.79
N LEU A 68 7.94 4.33 13.84
CA LEU A 68 8.38 5.39 14.77
C LEU A 68 9.56 4.97 15.67
N THR A 69 9.88 3.67 15.73
CA THR A 69 11.01 3.11 16.49
C THR A 69 12.21 2.72 15.61
N MET A 70 12.24 3.15 14.34
CA MET A 70 13.41 2.94 13.48
C MET A 70 14.63 3.76 13.97
N PRO A 71 15.85 3.21 13.88
CA PRO A 71 17.06 3.97 14.19
C PRO A 71 17.24 5.13 13.19
N SER A 72 17.77 6.26 13.68
CA SER A 72 18.19 7.36 12.82
C SER A 72 19.38 6.96 11.96
N ASP A 73 19.63 7.70 10.86
CA ASP A 73 20.78 7.42 10.00
C ASP A 73 22.12 7.53 10.76
N ASP A 74 22.21 8.36 11.82
CA ASP A 74 23.39 8.42 12.68
C ASP A 74 23.52 7.22 13.61
N GLN A 75 22.41 6.72 14.16
CA GLN A 75 22.41 5.46 14.94
C GLN A 75 22.79 4.27 14.05
N ILE A 76 22.37 4.24 12.78
CA ILE A 76 22.78 3.23 11.81
C ILE A 76 24.30 3.30 11.56
N LYS A 77 24.87 4.50 11.35
CA LYS A 77 26.33 4.66 11.18
C LYS A 77 27.10 4.17 12.39
N GLU A 78 26.65 4.51 13.60
CA GLU A 78 27.27 4.10 14.87
C GLU A 78 27.23 2.57 15.05
N GLN A 79 26.04 1.96 14.90
CA GLN A 79 25.84 0.51 15.02
C GLN A 79 26.65 -0.31 14.02
N LEU A 80 26.87 0.21 12.81
CA LEU A 80 27.66 -0.44 11.76
C LEU A 80 29.14 -0.06 11.80
N GLY A 81 29.58 0.79 12.74
CA GLY A 81 30.98 1.23 12.85
C GLY A 81 31.47 2.04 11.65
N LEU A 82 30.56 2.72 10.95
CA LEU A 82 30.87 3.46 9.73
C LEU A 82 31.44 4.84 10.04
N ASN A 83 32.31 5.33 9.16
CA ASN A 83 32.83 6.70 9.20
C ASN A 83 32.59 7.38 7.84
N ASP A 84 32.65 8.71 7.81
CA ASP A 84 32.34 9.48 6.60
C ASP A 84 33.22 9.08 5.41
N THR A 85 34.47 8.67 5.64
CA THR A 85 35.36 8.18 4.58
C THR A 85 34.82 6.89 3.96
N SER A 86 34.45 5.88 4.76
CA SER A 86 33.89 4.63 4.23
C SER A 86 32.54 4.84 3.55
N ILE A 87 31.67 5.68 4.14
CA ILE A 87 30.38 6.05 3.54
C ILE A 87 30.58 6.80 2.21
N SER A 88 31.57 7.69 2.11
CA SER A 88 31.86 8.44 0.87
C SER A 88 32.17 7.52 -0.31
N GLN A 89 32.83 6.38 -0.05
CA GLN A 89 33.26 5.40 -1.04
C GLN A 89 32.16 4.44 -1.50
N LEU A 90 31.03 4.33 -0.77
CA LEU A 90 29.90 3.49 -1.16
C LEU A 90 29.26 4.01 -2.47
N PRO A 91 28.80 3.11 -3.37
CA PRO A 91 28.11 3.49 -4.59
C PRO A 91 26.81 4.22 -4.26
N VAL A 92 26.49 5.26 -5.04
CA VAL A 92 25.19 5.93 -5.00
C VAL A 92 24.20 5.13 -5.83
N GLU A 93 23.06 4.82 -5.25
CA GLU A 93 21.94 4.15 -5.89
C GLU A 93 20.72 5.07 -5.95
N VAL A 94 19.87 4.85 -6.95
CA VAL A 94 18.65 5.64 -7.20
C VAL A 94 17.48 4.69 -7.37
N MET A 95 16.55 4.71 -6.42
CA MET A 95 15.23 4.10 -6.59
C MET A 95 14.29 5.15 -7.17
N ASN A 96 13.72 4.89 -8.34
CA ASN A 96 12.69 5.70 -8.96
C ASN A 96 11.34 4.98 -8.83
N ILE A 97 10.38 5.64 -8.20
CA ILE A 97 9.05 5.07 -7.97
C ILE A 97 8.19 5.30 -9.23
N PRO A 98 7.36 4.33 -9.65
CA PRO A 98 6.49 4.46 -10.81
C PRO A 98 5.48 5.61 -10.66
N GLY A 99 5.79 6.76 -11.24
CA GLY A 99 4.99 7.97 -11.12
C GLY A 99 3.78 8.03 -12.05
N TYR A 100 3.19 9.22 -12.18
CA TYR A 100 2.18 9.51 -13.20
C TYR A 100 2.47 10.86 -13.86
N ALA A 101 1.96 11.02 -15.07
CA ALA A 101 2.03 12.25 -15.82
C ALA A 101 0.62 12.68 -16.24
N ASN A 102 0.31 13.97 -16.09
CA ASN A 102 -0.95 14.56 -16.53
C ASN A 102 -0.75 15.43 -17.79
N TRP A 103 -1.80 15.53 -18.60
CA TRP A 103 -1.79 16.43 -19.76
C TRP A 103 -2.21 17.83 -19.35
N THR A 104 -1.39 18.82 -19.70
CA THR A 104 -1.59 20.25 -19.38
C THR A 104 -1.67 21.07 -20.67
N ALA A 105 -1.97 22.37 -20.56
CA ALA A 105 -1.92 23.30 -21.69
C ALA A 105 -0.52 23.38 -22.36
N ASN A 106 0.54 22.99 -21.64
CA ASN A 106 1.93 23.01 -22.10
C ASN A 106 2.45 21.61 -22.52
N GLY A 107 1.56 20.61 -22.63
CA GLY A 107 1.91 19.22 -22.92
C GLY A 107 1.92 18.32 -21.67
N TRP A 108 2.60 17.18 -21.75
CA TRP A 108 2.70 16.25 -20.63
C TRP A 108 3.56 16.81 -19.50
N ASN A 109 3.11 16.62 -18.27
CA ASN A 109 3.81 17.04 -17.06
C ASN A 109 3.97 15.83 -16.15
N ASN A 110 5.21 15.33 -16.04
CA ASN A 110 5.53 14.04 -15.44
C ASN A 110 6.01 14.18 -14.00
N ARG A 111 5.31 13.57 -13.04
CA ARG A 111 5.82 13.45 -11.68
C ARG A 111 6.90 12.37 -11.64
N ILE A 112 8.13 12.81 -11.41
CA ILE A 112 9.29 11.95 -11.19
C ILE A 112 9.63 12.05 -9.70
N HIS A 113 9.61 10.91 -9.00
CA HIS A 113 9.83 10.86 -7.56
C HIS A 113 10.52 9.56 -7.12
N GLY A 114 11.20 9.60 -5.98
CA GLY A 114 11.95 8.48 -5.46
C GLY A 114 13.01 8.88 -4.43
N TYR A 115 14.02 8.04 -4.28
CA TYR A 115 15.01 8.08 -3.22
C TYR A 115 16.42 7.80 -3.75
N VAL A 116 17.40 8.60 -3.32
CA VAL A 116 18.83 8.41 -3.61
C VAL A 116 19.55 8.07 -2.32
N TYR A 117 20.28 6.96 -2.34
CA TYR A 117 20.81 6.35 -1.13
C TYR A 117 22.14 5.62 -1.37
N LYS A 118 22.73 5.16 -0.27
CA LYS A 118 23.89 4.28 -0.23
C LYS A 118 23.55 3.05 0.61
N ASN A 119 23.90 1.87 0.10
CA ASN A 119 23.80 0.61 0.84
C ASN A 119 25.05 0.46 1.75
N PRO A 120 24.93 0.57 3.08
CA PRO A 120 26.05 0.27 3.97
C PRO A 120 26.33 -1.24 3.99
N PRO A 121 27.61 -1.66 4.08
CA PRO A 121 27.94 -3.06 4.27
C PRO A 121 27.53 -3.50 5.68
N ALA A 122 26.77 -4.60 5.76
CA ALA A 122 26.37 -5.23 7.02
C ALA A 122 26.53 -6.75 6.90
N THR A 123 26.95 -7.42 7.97
CA THR A 123 26.97 -8.89 8.04
C THR A 123 25.57 -9.47 8.20
N ALA A 124 25.41 -10.77 7.97
CA ALA A 124 24.15 -11.47 8.24
C ALA A 124 23.72 -11.29 9.71
N ASP A 125 24.66 -11.42 10.65
CA ASP A 125 24.41 -11.28 12.09
C ASP A 125 23.99 -9.84 12.47
N GLN A 126 24.60 -8.81 11.85
CA GLN A 126 24.19 -7.42 12.04
C GLN A 126 22.77 -7.16 11.50
N LEU A 127 22.45 -7.73 10.34
CA LEU A 127 21.11 -7.61 9.74
C LEU A 127 20.05 -8.38 10.55
N ASP A 128 20.38 -9.53 11.13
CA ASP A 128 19.48 -10.28 12.02
C ASP A 128 19.25 -9.52 13.33
N ALA A 129 20.30 -9.00 13.97
CA ALA A 129 20.20 -8.20 15.19
C ALA A 129 19.35 -6.93 14.97
N ALA A 130 19.53 -6.24 13.84
CA ALA A 130 18.69 -5.10 13.47
C ALA A 130 17.24 -5.52 13.13
N ALA A 131 17.04 -6.69 12.52
CA ALA A 131 15.72 -7.22 12.20
C ALA A 131 14.92 -7.64 13.46
N GLN A 132 15.58 -8.04 14.56
CA GLN A 132 14.93 -8.41 15.82
C GLN A 132 14.08 -7.28 16.42
N VAL A 133 14.36 -6.01 16.10
CA VAL A 133 13.53 -4.85 16.49
C VAL A 133 12.12 -4.95 15.91
N PHE A 134 12.01 -5.40 14.67
CA PHE A 134 10.73 -5.54 13.96
C PHE A 134 10.15 -6.95 14.11
N VAL A 135 11.01 -7.96 14.26
CA VAL A 135 10.61 -9.37 14.35
C VAL A 135 11.36 -10.01 15.53
N PRO A 136 10.91 -9.79 16.79
CA PRO A 136 11.57 -10.37 17.97
C PRO A 136 11.64 -11.92 17.95
N SER A 137 10.82 -12.52 17.08
CA SER A 137 10.61 -13.95 16.89
C SER A 137 11.46 -14.60 15.78
N LEU A 138 12.51 -13.95 15.25
CA LEU A 138 13.33 -14.49 14.15
C LEU A 138 13.95 -15.86 14.45
N ASP A 139 14.19 -16.12 15.73
CA ASP A 139 14.81 -17.35 16.25
C ASP A 139 13.79 -18.37 16.78
N GLU A 140 12.47 -18.11 16.62
CA GLU A 140 11.43 -19.05 17.02
C GLU A 140 11.34 -20.30 16.11
N SER A 141 10.90 -21.41 16.71
CA SER A 141 10.64 -22.65 15.98
C SER A 141 9.57 -22.46 14.90
N GLY A 142 9.97 -22.72 13.65
CA GLY A 142 9.12 -22.52 12.46
C GLY A 142 9.63 -21.42 11.52
N PHE A 143 10.61 -20.62 11.93
CA PHE A 143 11.21 -19.60 11.05
C PHE A 143 12.26 -20.21 10.10
N THR A 144 11.96 -20.22 8.79
CA THR A 144 12.82 -20.84 7.77
C THR A 144 14.01 -19.95 7.39
N ASP A 145 15.04 -20.52 6.75
CA ASP A 145 16.15 -19.74 6.18
C ASP A 145 15.68 -18.72 5.12
N ALA A 146 14.63 -19.04 4.36
CA ALA A 146 14.03 -18.11 3.40
C ALA A 146 13.37 -16.91 4.11
N ASN A 147 12.71 -17.16 5.25
CA ASN A 147 12.11 -16.10 6.05
C ASN A 147 13.20 -15.20 6.68
N ARG A 148 14.30 -15.77 7.18
CA ARG A 148 15.47 -15.00 7.65
C ARG A 148 16.09 -14.17 6.53
N ALA A 149 16.28 -14.76 5.35
CA ALA A 149 16.79 -14.04 4.19
C ALA A 149 15.86 -12.86 3.80
N MET A 150 14.55 -13.04 3.87
CA MET A 150 13.59 -11.95 3.64
C MET A 150 13.70 -10.84 4.70
N ALA A 151 13.77 -11.20 5.99
CA ALA A 151 13.99 -10.25 7.07
C ALA A 151 15.27 -9.43 6.89
N ARG A 152 16.40 -10.09 6.57
CA ARG A 152 17.67 -9.42 6.25
C ARG A 152 17.55 -8.48 5.06
N ASN A 153 16.85 -8.87 3.98
CA ASN A 153 16.66 -8.04 2.80
C ASN A 153 15.82 -6.79 3.11
N VAL A 154 14.72 -6.92 3.84
CA VAL A 154 13.88 -5.76 4.21
C VAL A 154 14.64 -4.84 5.17
N THR A 155 15.34 -5.40 6.17
CA THR A 155 16.19 -4.63 7.08
C THR A 155 17.32 -3.91 6.35
N ALA A 156 17.99 -4.56 5.39
CA ALA A 156 19.04 -3.94 4.59
C ALA A 156 18.54 -2.69 3.84
N ALA A 157 17.32 -2.74 3.30
CA ALA A 157 16.69 -1.60 2.66
C ALA A 157 16.38 -0.45 3.65
N LEU A 158 15.96 -0.77 4.88
CA LEU A 158 15.64 0.22 5.92
C LEU A 158 16.88 0.95 6.47
N ILE A 159 18.01 0.25 6.57
CA ILE A 159 19.28 0.83 7.04
C ILE A 159 20.06 1.58 5.95
N THR A 160 19.49 1.76 4.74
CA THR A 160 20.09 2.58 3.69
C THR A 160 20.34 4.02 4.16
N LEU A 161 21.48 4.60 3.78
CA LEU A 161 21.85 5.96 4.15
C LEU A 161 21.44 6.95 3.03
N PRO A 162 20.72 8.04 3.32
CA PRO A 162 20.28 9.00 2.30
C PRO A 162 21.48 9.76 1.70
N VAL A 163 21.39 10.12 0.41
CA VAL A 163 22.35 11.00 -0.26
C VAL A 163 21.70 12.36 -0.50
N GLN A 164 22.13 13.34 0.29
CA GLN A 164 21.63 14.71 0.24
C GLN A 164 22.24 15.52 -0.91
N ASN A 165 21.52 16.54 -1.39
CA ASN A 165 21.99 17.50 -2.39
C ASN A 165 22.52 16.86 -3.69
N TYR A 166 21.96 15.72 -4.09
CA TYR A 166 22.38 14.96 -5.27
C TYR A 166 21.61 15.43 -6.51
N SER A 167 22.32 15.82 -7.56
CA SER A 167 21.71 16.26 -8.84
C SER A 167 21.41 15.07 -9.74
N LEU A 168 20.17 14.99 -10.24
CA LEU A 168 19.68 13.86 -11.03
C LEU A 168 19.50 14.20 -12.52
N GLN A 169 19.72 13.20 -13.38
CA GLN A 169 19.40 13.26 -14.80
C GLN A 169 18.65 11.99 -15.21
N PHE A 170 17.53 12.16 -15.89
CA PHE A 170 16.66 11.07 -16.35
C PHE A 170 16.68 10.98 -17.87
N ASN A 171 16.85 9.76 -18.39
CA ASN A 171 16.73 9.49 -19.82
C ASN A 171 15.37 8.81 -20.05
N LEU A 172 14.34 9.61 -20.39
CA LEU A 172 13.02 9.08 -20.68
C LEU A 172 13.05 8.24 -21.96
N ARG A 173 12.41 7.07 -21.90
CA ARG A 173 12.23 6.19 -23.05
C ARG A 173 10.75 5.88 -23.22
N TYR A 174 10.29 5.88 -24.46
CA TYR A 174 8.92 5.55 -24.84
C TYR A 174 8.95 4.38 -25.83
N ASN A 175 8.23 3.28 -25.52
CA ASN A 175 8.28 2.02 -26.27
C ASN A 175 9.71 1.55 -26.62
N GLY A 176 10.62 1.68 -25.63
CA GLY A 176 12.04 1.36 -25.75
C GLY A 176 12.89 2.40 -26.51
N GLN A 177 12.29 3.34 -27.23
CA GLN A 177 13.01 4.40 -27.96
C GLN A 177 13.33 5.59 -27.04
N PRO A 178 14.44 6.33 -27.25
CA PRO A 178 14.71 7.59 -26.55
C PRO A 178 13.58 8.60 -26.79
N ALA A 179 13.11 9.27 -25.73
CA ALA A 179 12.04 10.26 -25.80
C ALA A 179 12.52 11.67 -25.40
N ALA A 180 13.15 11.81 -24.22
CA ALA A 180 13.68 13.08 -23.75
C ALA A 180 14.77 12.86 -22.68
N ASN A 181 15.74 13.77 -22.61
CA ASN A 181 16.69 13.82 -21.51
C ASN A 181 16.28 14.97 -20.59
N ILE A 182 16.03 14.65 -19.32
CA ILE A 182 15.58 15.56 -18.28
C ILE A 182 16.73 15.80 -17.31
N THR A 183 17.20 17.04 -17.19
CA THR A 183 17.88 17.49 -15.98
C THR A 183 16.79 17.73 -14.94
N PHE A 184 16.84 17.00 -13.83
CA PHE A 184 15.84 17.14 -12.77
C PHE A 184 16.05 18.49 -12.05
N PRO A 185 14.98 19.27 -11.75
CA PRO A 185 15.12 20.70 -11.50
C PRO A 185 15.70 21.07 -10.13
N LEU A 186 15.61 20.18 -9.15
CA LEU A 186 16.12 20.35 -7.79
C LEU A 186 17.01 19.16 -7.42
N PRO A 187 18.08 19.36 -6.63
CA PRO A 187 18.80 18.23 -6.06
C PRO A 187 17.94 17.53 -4.98
N THR A 188 18.37 16.36 -4.53
CA THR A 188 17.72 15.65 -3.41
C THR A 188 17.74 16.45 -2.10
N ASP A 189 16.73 16.24 -1.27
CA ASP A 189 16.62 16.87 0.05
C ASP A 189 17.51 16.24 1.13
N ASP A 190 17.33 16.66 2.39
CA ASP A 190 18.07 16.18 3.56
C ASP A 190 17.82 14.70 3.89
N ARG A 191 16.78 14.09 3.33
CA ARG A 191 16.44 12.67 3.46
C ARG A 191 16.64 11.92 2.14
N GLY A 192 17.39 12.51 1.20
CA GLY A 192 17.75 11.88 -0.07
C GLY A 192 16.58 11.71 -1.03
N GLU A 193 15.42 12.31 -0.75
CA GLU A 193 14.24 12.17 -1.59
C GLU A 193 14.23 13.21 -2.72
N TYR A 194 13.49 12.88 -3.77
CA TYR A 194 13.13 13.78 -4.84
C TYR A 194 11.66 13.54 -5.21
N ASP A 195 10.90 14.61 -5.44
CA ASP A 195 9.53 14.57 -5.96
C ASP A 195 9.25 15.89 -6.66
N GLN A 196 9.21 15.89 -7.99
CA GLN A 196 8.85 17.06 -8.80
C GLN A 196 8.08 16.65 -10.04
N PHE A 197 7.17 17.54 -10.46
CA PHE A 197 6.60 17.51 -11.80
C PHE A 197 7.55 18.17 -12.79
N VAL A 198 7.86 17.47 -13.88
CA VAL A 198 8.73 17.95 -14.96
C VAL A 198 7.98 17.90 -16.30
N PRO A 199 7.86 19.03 -17.02
CA PRO A 199 7.23 19.05 -18.34
C PRO A 199 8.09 18.31 -19.36
N PHE A 200 7.44 17.54 -20.25
CA PHE A 200 8.11 16.93 -21.40
C PHE A 200 7.17 16.80 -22.60
N THR A 201 7.75 16.82 -23.80
CA THR A 201 7.02 16.59 -25.05
C THR A 201 7.18 15.14 -25.49
N SER A 202 6.07 14.43 -25.67
CA SER A 202 6.03 13.10 -26.29
C SER A 202 5.29 13.17 -27.64
N PRO A 203 5.69 12.38 -28.65
CA PRO A 203 4.98 12.32 -29.93
C PRO A 203 3.67 11.52 -29.80
N GLY A 204 2.58 12.20 -29.43
CA GLY A 204 1.21 11.72 -29.56
C GLY A 204 0.44 11.48 -28.26
N LEU A 205 -0.82 11.04 -28.41
CA LEU A 205 -1.62 10.49 -27.32
C LEU A 205 -1.09 9.09 -26.99
N VAL A 206 -0.54 8.93 -25.80
CA VAL A 206 0.09 7.68 -25.38
C VAL A 206 -0.94 6.75 -24.72
N PRO A 207 -1.03 5.47 -25.12
CA PRO A 207 -1.77 4.47 -24.37
C PRO A 207 -1.14 4.21 -22.99
N ASN A 208 -1.96 4.05 -21.95
CA ASN A 208 -1.52 3.44 -20.69
C ASN A 208 -0.96 2.02 -20.96
N GLY A 209 0.24 1.72 -20.47
CA GLY A 209 0.74 0.33 -20.42
C GLY A 209 2.26 0.18 -20.46
N GLY A 210 2.76 -0.84 -19.75
CA GLY A 210 4.17 -1.27 -19.73
C GLY A 210 4.83 -1.13 -18.35
N ASN A 211 5.91 -1.88 -18.14
CA ASN A 211 6.79 -1.74 -16.97
C ASN A 211 7.52 -0.39 -17.09
N ALA A 212 6.88 0.66 -16.56
CA ALA A 212 7.22 2.05 -16.83
C ALA A 212 7.49 2.82 -15.54
N SER A 213 8.54 3.63 -15.56
CA SER A 213 8.88 4.58 -14.48
C SER A 213 7.84 5.70 -14.30
N SER A 214 6.89 5.85 -15.23
CA SER A 214 5.73 6.73 -15.10
C SER A 214 4.63 6.37 -16.11
N TYR A 215 3.36 6.59 -15.75
CA TYR A 215 2.18 6.33 -16.56
C TYR A 215 1.57 7.63 -17.11
N LEU A 216 1.23 7.66 -18.41
CA LEU A 216 0.68 8.84 -19.08
C LEU A 216 -0.85 8.84 -19.02
N VAL A 217 -1.38 9.36 -17.92
CA VAL A 217 -2.79 9.24 -17.56
C VAL A 217 -3.63 10.31 -18.27
N PRO A 218 -4.67 9.95 -19.05
CA PRO A 218 -5.52 10.93 -19.73
C PRO A 218 -6.29 11.84 -18.75
N PRO A 219 -6.67 13.07 -19.14
CA PRO A 219 -7.46 13.98 -18.28
C PRO A 219 -8.79 13.42 -17.79
N GLN A 220 -9.39 12.47 -18.53
CA GLN A 220 -10.71 11.91 -18.28
C GLN A 220 -10.64 10.38 -18.23
N GLY A 221 -11.54 9.77 -17.45
CA GLY A 221 -11.56 8.34 -17.17
C GLY A 221 -11.65 8.07 -15.67
N ILE A 222 -11.45 6.81 -15.27
CA ILE A 222 -11.54 6.37 -13.87
C ILE A 222 -10.14 6.06 -13.33
N THR A 223 -9.80 6.53 -12.14
CA THR A 223 -8.62 6.10 -11.39
C THR A 223 -9.07 5.23 -10.22
N LEU A 224 -8.58 4.00 -10.14
CA LEU A 224 -8.67 3.19 -8.92
C LEU A 224 -7.50 3.56 -8.02
N VAL A 225 -7.78 4.22 -6.90
CA VAL A 225 -6.81 4.39 -5.81
C VAL A 225 -6.98 3.20 -4.88
N ALA A 226 -6.03 2.27 -4.91
CA ALA A 226 -6.02 1.09 -4.05
C ALA A 226 -4.99 1.26 -2.94
N ASP A 227 -5.41 1.12 -1.69
CA ASP A 227 -4.47 0.78 -0.60
C ASP A 227 -3.87 -0.62 -0.84
N ILE A 228 -2.84 -1.02 -0.09
CA ILE A 228 -2.13 -2.30 -0.33
C ILE A 228 -2.32 -3.27 0.84
N ASP A 229 -2.10 -2.80 2.06
CA ASP A 229 -2.09 -3.62 3.26
C ASP A 229 -3.51 -4.03 3.65
N ASP A 230 -3.72 -5.32 3.93
CA ASP A 230 -5.03 -5.90 4.25
C ASP A 230 -6.17 -5.69 3.22
N ILE A 231 -5.86 -5.21 2.01
CA ILE A 231 -6.78 -5.16 0.87
C ILE A 231 -6.24 -5.84 -0.39
N LEU A 232 -4.94 -5.68 -0.70
CA LEU A 232 -4.28 -6.38 -1.82
C LEU A 232 -3.34 -7.47 -1.34
N ARG A 233 -2.81 -7.36 -0.12
CA ARG A 233 -2.01 -8.42 0.52
C ARG A 233 -2.51 -8.70 1.93
N VAL A 234 -2.26 -9.92 2.41
CA VAL A 234 -2.48 -10.27 3.81
C VAL A 234 -1.38 -9.65 4.65
N THR A 235 -1.71 -8.68 5.50
CA THR A 235 -0.75 -8.03 6.42
C THR A 235 -1.11 -8.31 7.87
N ARG A 236 -2.38 -8.15 8.23
CA ARG A 236 -2.96 -8.28 9.57
C ARG A 236 -2.45 -7.19 10.52
N ILE A 237 -2.51 -5.92 10.09
CA ILE A 237 -2.03 -4.76 10.87
C ILE A 237 -2.75 -4.62 12.22
N TYR A 238 -3.99 -5.08 12.29
CA TYR A 238 -4.83 -5.20 13.49
C TYR A 238 -4.37 -6.32 14.47
N GLN A 239 -3.33 -7.10 14.13
CA GLN A 239 -2.66 -8.05 15.01
C GLN A 239 -1.14 -7.82 14.97
N PRO A 240 -0.58 -6.98 15.87
CA PRO A 240 0.77 -6.43 15.72
C PRO A 240 1.88 -7.45 15.42
N ALA A 241 1.90 -8.61 16.06
CA ALA A 241 2.90 -9.65 15.80
C ALA A 241 2.80 -10.24 14.38
N ASP A 242 1.59 -10.48 13.88
CA ASP A 242 1.35 -10.95 12.51
C ASP A 242 1.63 -9.83 11.51
N GLY A 243 1.16 -8.61 11.79
CA GLY A 243 1.44 -7.39 11.02
C GLY A 243 2.93 -7.16 10.75
N LEU A 244 3.75 -7.34 11.79
CA LEU A 244 5.19 -7.29 11.70
C LEU A 244 5.76 -8.46 10.87
N ARG A 245 5.41 -9.72 11.20
CA ARG A 245 5.91 -10.89 10.46
C ARG A 245 5.57 -10.82 8.96
N ASN A 246 4.34 -10.46 8.60
CA ASN A 246 3.89 -10.36 7.21
C ASN A 246 4.47 -9.14 6.46
N SER A 247 5.01 -8.14 7.15
CA SER A 247 5.60 -6.95 6.52
C SER A 247 7.11 -7.07 6.32
N PHE A 248 7.80 -7.64 7.29
CA PHE A 248 9.26 -7.68 7.33
C PHE A 248 9.85 -9.05 6.98
N ALA A 249 9.11 -10.13 7.20
CA ALA A 249 9.71 -11.42 7.54
C ALA A 249 9.16 -12.62 6.74
N LEU A 250 7.95 -12.49 6.18
CA LEU A 250 7.25 -13.53 5.43
C LEU A 250 6.92 -13.06 4.01
N PRO A 251 6.89 -13.97 3.01
CA PRO A 251 6.51 -13.64 1.64
C PRO A 251 5.15 -12.95 1.56
N TYR A 252 5.03 -11.93 0.70
CA TYR A 252 3.77 -11.20 0.55
C TYR A 252 2.77 -12.06 -0.22
N VAL A 253 1.58 -12.27 0.35
CA VAL A 253 0.54 -13.15 -0.19
C VAL A 253 -0.67 -12.30 -0.62
N PRO A 254 -1.20 -12.47 -1.85
CA PRO A 254 -2.42 -11.78 -2.29
C PRO A 254 -3.60 -12.09 -1.39
N TRP A 255 -4.47 -11.09 -1.15
CA TRP A 255 -5.70 -11.33 -0.42
C TRP A 255 -6.75 -12.03 -1.32
N MET A 256 -6.95 -13.33 -1.08
CA MET A 256 -7.91 -14.17 -1.82
C MET A 256 -7.72 -14.04 -3.35
N ASN A 257 -8.82 -13.95 -4.11
CA ASN A 257 -8.86 -13.79 -5.56
C ASN A 257 -8.92 -12.31 -6.01
N MET A 258 -8.49 -11.36 -5.17
CA MET A 258 -8.38 -9.94 -5.57
C MET A 258 -7.57 -9.72 -6.87
N PRO A 259 -6.48 -10.48 -7.16
CA PRO A 259 -5.80 -10.44 -8.46
C PRO A 259 -6.73 -10.59 -9.67
N ASP A 260 -7.64 -11.57 -9.63
CA ASP A 260 -8.58 -11.84 -10.73
C ASP A 260 -9.63 -10.74 -10.84
N VAL A 261 -10.05 -10.15 -9.72
CA VAL A 261 -11.00 -9.02 -9.69
C VAL A 261 -10.40 -7.78 -10.36
N LEU A 262 -9.20 -7.35 -9.95
CA LEU A 262 -8.58 -6.16 -10.53
C LEU A 262 -8.20 -6.36 -12.00
N LYS A 263 -7.74 -7.56 -12.37
CA LYS A 263 -7.51 -7.94 -13.78
C LYS A 263 -8.80 -7.94 -14.60
N SER A 264 -9.92 -8.37 -14.03
CA SER A 264 -11.24 -8.28 -14.67
C SER A 264 -11.69 -6.83 -14.89
N TRP A 265 -11.39 -5.93 -13.94
CA TRP A 265 -11.66 -4.50 -14.10
C TRP A 265 -10.76 -3.83 -15.13
N GLU A 266 -9.46 -4.15 -15.17
CA GLU A 266 -8.53 -3.67 -16.21
C GLU A 266 -9.05 -3.98 -17.63
N GLN A 267 -9.62 -5.18 -17.82
CA GLN A 267 -10.15 -5.63 -19.12
C GLN A 267 -11.51 -5.01 -19.49
N ARG A 268 -12.34 -4.64 -18.51
CA ARG A 268 -13.72 -4.17 -18.74
C ARG A 268 -13.89 -2.66 -18.69
N VAL A 269 -13.13 -1.98 -17.83
CA VAL A 269 -13.31 -0.55 -17.53
C VAL A 269 -12.40 0.27 -18.44
N GLN A 270 -12.93 0.74 -19.57
CA GLN A 270 -12.16 1.51 -20.54
C GLN A 270 -11.58 2.79 -19.90
N GLY A 271 -10.27 3.00 -20.08
CA GLY A 271 -9.59 4.19 -19.54
C GLY A 271 -9.36 4.15 -18.03
N LEU A 272 -9.49 2.97 -17.39
CA LEU A 272 -9.06 2.74 -16.02
C LEU A 272 -7.56 3.01 -15.87
N HIS A 273 -7.18 3.66 -14.78
CA HIS A 273 -5.80 3.81 -14.33
C HIS A 273 -5.68 3.25 -12.91
N PHE A 274 -4.66 2.43 -12.67
CA PHE A 274 -4.36 1.91 -11.33
C PHE A 274 -3.37 2.84 -10.62
N HIS A 275 -3.71 3.22 -9.40
CA HIS A 275 -2.84 3.99 -8.53
C HIS A 275 -2.79 3.34 -7.15
N TYR A 276 -1.62 2.86 -6.76
CA TYR A 276 -1.39 2.17 -5.50
C TYR A 276 -0.89 3.16 -4.45
N LEU A 277 -1.63 3.32 -3.34
CA LEU A 277 -1.34 4.32 -2.32
C LEU A 277 -1.13 3.63 -0.97
N THR A 278 0.12 3.57 -0.50
CA THR A 278 0.46 3.05 0.84
C THR A 278 1.07 4.14 1.72
N THR A 279 0.97 3.97 3.04
CA THR A 279 1.69 4.79 4.04
C THR A 279 2.98 4.12 4.53
N THR A 280 3.44 3.06 3.87
CA THR A 280 4.72 2.40 4.14
C THR A 280 5.91 3.29 3.68
N PRO A 281 7.02 3.37 4.44
CA PRO A 281 8.16 4.22 4.13
C PRO A 281 8.83 3.93 2.77
N ILE A 282 9.36 4.98 2.14
CA ILE A 282 10.04 4.91 0.84
C ILE A 282 11.10 3.80 0.74
N LYS A 283 11.86 3.56 1.82
CA LYS A 283 13.00 2.67 1.83
C LYS A 283 12.66 1.22 1.44
N VAL A 284 11.42 0.77 1.63
CA VAL A 284 10.97 -0.61 1.31
C VAL A 284 10.00 -0.70 0.12
N THR A 285 9.83 0.38 -0.65
CA THR A 285 8.88 0.42 -1.78
C THR A 285 9.14 -0.67 -2.82
N GLN A 286 10.40 -1.06 -3.07
CA GLN A 286 10.75 -2.13 -4.00
C GLN A 286 10.06 -3.48 -3.71
N PHE A 287 9.84 -3.83 -2.43
CA PHE A 287 9.14 -5.06 -2.04
C PHE A 287 7.65 -4.99 -2.42
N TYR A 288 7.05 -3.82 -2.24
CA TYR A 288 5.65 -3.57 -2.59
C TYR A 288 5.46 -3.51 -4.10
N GLU A 289 6.31 -2.80 -4.85
CA GLU A 289 6.30 -2.78 -6.32
C GLU A 289 6.46 -4.19 -6.91
N SER A 290 7.44 -4.95 -6.44
CA SER A 290 7.69 -6.32 -6.91
C SER A 290 6.50 -7.24 -6.66
N PHE A 291 5.88 -7.14 -5.48
CA PHE A 291 4.68 -7.91 -5.15
C PHE A 291 3.47 -7.48 -6.00
N ILE A 292 3.23 -6.17 -6.11
CA ILE A 292 2.07 -5.63 -6.84
C ILE A 292 2.18 -6.00 -8.31
N TYR A 293 3.28 -5.72 -8.99
CA TYR A 293 3.43 -6.01 -10.42
C TYR A 293 3.55 -7.52 -10.75
N ALA A 294 3.80 -8.38 -9.76
CA ALA A 294 3.71 -9.82 -9.95
C ALA A 294 2.27 -10.37 -9.91
N ASN A 295 1.31 -9.63 -9.32
CA ASN A 295 -0.04 -10.13 -9.02
C ASN A 295 -1.18 -9.25 -9.56
N TYR A 296 -0.94 -7.97 -9.82
CA TYR A 296 -1.94 -6.96 -10.11
C TYR A 296 -1.60 -6.15 -11.37
N PRO A 297 -2.59 -5.48 -11.98
CA PRO A 297 -2.38 -4.55 -13.10
C PRO A 297 -1.26 -3.53 -12.88
N LEU A 298 -0.66 -3.07 -13.98
CA LEU A 298 0.39 -2.07 -13.92
C LEU A 298 -0.22 -0.69 -13.62
N GLY A 299 0.43 0.07 -12.74
CA GLY A 299 -0.10 1.32 -12.20
C GLY A 299 0.93 2.13 -11.43
N SER A 300 0.63 3.42 -11.26
CA SER A 300 1.49 4.37 -10.54
C SER A 300 1.43 4.18 -9.02
N PHE A 301 2.40 4.69 -8.28
CA PHE A 301 2.46 4.61 -6.82
C PHE A 301 2.44 5.98 -6.13
N ASP A 302 1.81 6.05 -4.97
CA ASP A 302 2.14 7.00 -3.91
C ASP A 302 2.44 6.24 -2.61
N ILE A 303 3.39 6.76 -1.86
CA ILE A 303 4.01 6.08 -0.71
C ILE A 303 4.18 7.08 0.44
N ARG A 304 4.76 6.67 1.57
CA ARG A 304 5.18 7.61 2.62
C ARG A 304 6.56 8.19 2.32
N PRO A 305 6.67 9.49 1.94
CA PRO A 305 7.95 10.17 1.95
C PRO A 305 8.47 10.29 3.38
N LEU A 306 9.79 10.20 3.52
CA LEU A 306 10.56 10.65 4.68
C LEU A 306 10.46 12.17 4.84
N ASN A 307 10.23 12.90 3.74
CA ASN A 307 9.99 14.35 3.50
C ASN A 307 9.16 15.14 4.56
N LEU A 308 8.51 14.49 5.50
CA LEU A 308 7.45 15.07 6.33
C LEU A 308 8.05 15.64 7.63
N THR A 309 8.04 16.97 7.78
CA THR A 309 8.76 17.69 8.86
C THR A 309 7.89 18.07 10.05
N THR A 310 6.57 18.00 9.93
CA THR A 310 5.63 18.33 11.03
C THR A 310 4.85 17.10 11.47
N VAL A 311 4.43 17.07 12.74
CA VAL A 311 3.57 16.02 13.32
C VAL A 311 2.30 15.84 12.48
N ASP A 312 1.68 16.94 12.05
CA ASP A 312 0.50 16.91 11.19
C ASP A 312 0.78 16.25 9.84
N GLN A 313 1.88 16.58 9.17
CA GLN A 313 2.28 15.93 7.92
C GLN A 313 2.57 14.42 8.11
N ILE A 314 3.30 14.09 9.17
CA ILE A 314 3.67 12.71 9.57
C ILE A 314 2.46 11.79 9.76
N PHE A 315 1.32 12.34 10.21
CA PHE A 315 0.05 11.62 10.37
C PHE A 315 -0.99 11.88 9.26
N GLN A 316 -0.73 12.80 8.32
CA GLN A 316 -1.61 13.11 7.19
C GLN A 316 -1.05 12.66 5.82
N VAL A 317 -0.08 11.73 5.79
CA VAL A 317 0.54 11.19 4.57
C VAL A 317 -0.48 10.85 3.48
N ARG A 318 -1.46 10.01 3.81
CA ARG A 318 -2.50 9.56 2.87
C ARG A 318 -3.31 10.73 2.34
N LYS A 319 -3.66 11.69 3.20
CA LYS A 319 -4.36 12.92 2.80
C LYS A 319 -3.53 13.75 1.82
N VAL A 320 -2.24 13.96 2.08
CA VAL A 320 -1.35 14.72 1.17
C VAL A 320 -1.30 14.06 -0.21
N ASN A 321 -1.15 12.73 -0.26
CA ASN A 321 -1.10 11.98 -1.52
C ASN A 321 -2.46 11.98 -2.25
N LEU A 322 -3.57 11.80 -1.52
CA LEU A 322 -4.94 11.88 -2.07
C LEU A 322 -5.24 13.26 -2.65
N HIS A 323 -4.93 14.35 -1.93
CA HIS A 323 -5.07 15.71 -2.44
C HIS A 323 -4.26 15.90 -3.73
N ARG A 324 -2.98 15.50 -3.73
CA ARG A 324 -2.10 15.64 -4.91
C ARG A 324 -2.71 15.00 -6.15
N ILE A 325 -3.18 13.74 -6.06
CA ILE A 325 -3.71 13.05 -7.26
C ILE A 325 -5.07 13.60 -7.72
N PHE A 326 -5.97 13.99 -6.80
CA PHE A 326 -7.25 14.62 -7.16
C PHE A 326 -7.06 16.02 -7.77
N GLU A 327 -6.13 16.82 -7.24
CA GLU A 327 -5.77 18.13 -7.78
C GLU A 327 -5.05 18.02 -9.14
N THR A 328 -4.27 16.94 -9.35
CA THR A 328 -3.59 16.64 -10.63
C THR A 328 -4.57 16.27 -11.75
N PHE A 329 -5.68 15.59 -11.41
CA PHE A 329 -6.64 15.02 -12.37
C PHE A 329 -8.09 15.46 -12.13
N PRO A 330 -8.40 16.78 -12.17
CA PRO A 330 -9.69 17.32 -11.73
C PRO A 330 -10.91 16.93 -12.60
N GLN A 331 -10.69 16.24 -13.72
CA GLN A 331 -11.75 15.72 -14.61
C GLN A 331 -11.87 14.18 -14.58
N ARG A 332 -11.05 13.48 -13.79
CA ARG A 332 -11.19 12.03 -13.60
C ARG A 332 -12.19 11.71 -12.49
N LYS A 333 -12.74 10.51 -12.55
CA LYS A 333 -13.52 9.90 -11.48
C LYS A 333 -12.62 8.99 -10.66
N PHE A 334 -12.85 8.91 -9.35
CA PHE A 334 -12.03 8.13 -8.44
C PHE A 334 -12.84 7.02 -7.77
N VAL A 335 -12.37 5.79 -7.89
CA VAL A 335 -12.79 4.65 -7.08
C VAL A 335 -11.73 4.49 -5.99
N LEU A 336 -12.13 4.57 -4.72
CA LEU A 336 -11.24 4.41 -3.58
C LEU A 336 -11.44 3.01 -3.00
N LEU A 337 -10.39 2.17 -3.01
CA LEU A 337 -10.43 0.78 -2.56
C LEU A 337 -9.46 0.57 -1.40
N ALA A 338 -9.97 0.12 -0.26
CA ALA A 338 -9.18 -0.09 0.95
C ALA A 338 -9.88 -1.05 1.92
N ASP A 339 -9.46 -1.08 3.18
CA ASP A 339 -10.02 -1.89 4.26
C ASP A 339 -10.44 -1.03 5.47
N THR A 340 -11.10 -1.65 6.46
CA THR A 340 -11.59 -0.98 7.68
C THR A 340 -10.60 -0.93 8.85
N SER A 341 -9.46 -1.62 8.79
CA SER A 341 -8.51 -1.68 9.92
C SER A 341 -7.57 -0.48 9.98
N ASN A 342 -7.48 0.32 8.90
CA ASN A 342 -6.71 1.55 8.89
C ASN A 342 -7.56 2.78 9.24
N GLY A 343 -7.31 3.37 10.42
CA GLY A 343 -8.05 4.52 10.93
C GLY A 343 -7.97 5.78 10.07
N ASP A 344 -6.87 5.97 9.33
CA ASP A 344 -6.72 7.13 8.45
C ASP A 344 -7.62 7.02 7.20
N ILE A 345 -7.75 5.83 6.61
CA ILE A 345 -8.64 5.53 5.47
C ILE A 345 -10.09 5.89 5.84
N MET A 346 -10.56 5.41 7.00
CA MET A 346 -11.91 5.63 7.50
C MET A 346 -12.26 7.10 7.71
N LYS A 347 -11.25 7.97 7.84
CA LYS A 347 -11.37 9.43 7.96
C LYS A 347 -11.18 10.15 6.63
N GLN A 348 -10.15 9.83 5.86
CA GLN A 348 -9.78 10.57 4.64
C GLN A 348 -10.69 10.22 3.46
N TYR A 349 -11.02 8.95 3.23
CA TYR A 349 -11.81 8.54 2.06
C TYR A 349 -13.21 9.20 2.02
N PRO A 350 -14.01 9.21 3.11
CA PRO A 350 -15.26 9.97 3.11
C PRO A 350 -15.05 11.49 2.99
N ALA A 351 -13.96 12.03 3.56
CA ALA A 351 -13.65 13.45 3.44
C ALA A 351 -13.35 13.90 2.00
N MET A 352 -12.79 13.02 1.15
CA MET A 352 -12.57 13.33 -0.28
C MET A 352 -13.88 13.63 -1.03
N VAL A 353 -15.03 13.06 -0.60
CA VAL A 353 -16.33 13.29 -1.25
C VAL A 353 -16.78 14.75 -1.08
N THR A 354 -16.54 15.34 0.09
CA THR A 354 -16.93 16.74 0.38
C THR A 354 -15.87 17.74 -0.06
N GLN A 355 -14.60 17.35 -0.06
CA GLN A 355 -13.48 18.20 -0.47
C GLN A 355 -13.32 18.29 -2.00
N PHE A 356 -13.68 17.23 -2.73
CA PHE A 356 -13.65 17.16 -4.19
C PHE A 356 -15.01 16.74 -4.76
N PRO A 357 -16.06 17.61 -4.66
CA PRO A 357 -17.42 17.26 -5.04
C PRO A 357 -17.52 16.72 -6.47
N GLY A 358 -18.10 15.52 -6.60
CA GLY A 358 -18.29 14.86 -7.89
C GLY A 358 -17.05 14.22 -8.51
N GLN A 359 -15.88 14.23 -7.86
CA GLN A 359 -14.73 13.43 -8.33
C GLN A 359 -14.73 12.01 -7.76
N VAL A 360 -15.02 11.83 -6.46
CA VAL A 360 -15.23 10.48 -5.90
C VAL A 360 -16.48 9.87 -6.52
N GLN A 361 -16.34 8.67 -7.06
CA GLN A 361 -17.44 7.88 -7.61
C GLN A 361 -17.84 6.77 -6.65
N CYS A 362 -16.88 5.94 -6.22
CA CYS A 362 -17.12 4.81 -5.32
C CYS A 362 -16.12 4.80 -4.16
N ILE A 363 -16.55 4.41 -2.97
CA ILE A 363 -15.70 4.03 -1.84
C ILE A 363 -15.98 2.57 -1.47
N LEU A 364 -15.01 1.69 -1.70
CA LEU A 364 -15.10 0.26 -1.49
C LEU A 364 -14.17 -0.14 -0.33
N LEU A 365 -14.75 -0.61 0.77
CA LEU A 365 -14.04 -0.94 2.00
C LEU A 365 -14.20 -2.41 2.36
N ARG A 366 -13.11 -3.17 2.37
CA ARG A 366 -13.09 -4.51 2.95
C ARG A 366 -13.34 -4.39 4.45
N ASN A 367 -14.46 -4.94 4.92
CA ASN A 367 -14.76 -5.05 6.33
C ASN A 367 -13.96 -6.19 6.96
N THR A 368 -12.72 -5.89 7.35
CA THR A 368 -11.80 -6.85 7.98
C THR A 368 -12.35 -7.42 9.28
N SER A 369 -13.14 -6.65 10.05
CA SER A 369 -13.83 -7.17 11.25
C SER A 369 -14.89 -8.24 10.97
N ALA A 370 -15.42 -8.29 9.73
CA ALA A 370 -16.42 -9.26 9.32
C ALA A 370 -15.84 -10.53 8.70
N THR A 371 -14.58 -10.51 8.23
CA THR A 371 -13.89 -11.71 7.69
C THR A 371 -12.86 -12.30 8.64
N ASP A 372 -12.17 -11.47 9.41
CA ASP A 372 -10.95 -11.88 10.11
C ASP A 372 -11.26 -11.92 11.61
N SER A 373 -11.45 -13.13 12.14
CA SER A 373 -11.99 -13.34 13.50
C SER A 373 -11.18 -12.72 14.63
N GLY A 374 -9.90 -12.44 14.38
CA GLY A 374 -8.94 -11.79 15.28
C GLY A 374 -8.76 -10.29 15.06
N ASN A 375 -9.55 -9.65 14.19
CA ASN A 375 -9.64 -8.20 14.14
C ASN A 375 -10.65 -7.70 15.19
N HIS A 376 -10.12 -6.99 16.19
CA HIS A 376 -10.88 -6.34 17.27
C HIS A 376 -10.65 -4.83 17.31
N PHE A 377 -10.07 -4.26 16.26
CA PHE A 377 -9.84 -2.82 16.16
C PHE A 377 -11.16 -2.12 15.80
N PRO A 378 -11.62 -1.15 16.62
CA PRO A 378 -12.81 -0.39 16.30
C PRO A 378 -12.51 0.66 15.22
N TYR A 379 -13.49 0.91 14.35
CA TYR A 379 -13.38 1.88 13.26
C TYR A 379 -14.58 2.83 13.26
N ASP A 380 -14.33 4.12 13.04
CA ASP A 380 -15.37 5.14 13.00
C ASP A 380 -16.04 5.19 11.62
N THR A 381 -17.37 5.10 11.58
CA THR A 381 -18.16 5.26 10.35
C THR A 381 -18.88 6.60 10.25
N SER A 382 -18.71 7.50 11.23
CA SER A 382 -19.39 8.81 11.28
C SER A 382 -19.17 9.68 10.05
N GLY A 383 -17.99 9.57 9.41
CA GLY A 383 -17.67 10.28 8.16
C GLY A 383 -18.58 9.93 6.98
N PHE A 384 -19.27 8.78 7.01
CA PHE A 384 -20.17 8.33 5.94
C PHE A 384 -21.62 8.83 6.09
N LYS A 385 -21.96 9.49 7.21
CA LYS A 385 -23.34 9.82 7.58
C LYS A 385 -24.12 10.61 6.53
N ASP A 386 -23.47 11.61 5.94
CA ASP A 386 -24.09 12.55 5.00
C ASP A 386 -23.63 12.27 3.55
N ILE A 387 -23.05 11.10 3.29
CA ILE A 387 -22.66 10.62 1.96
C ILE A 387 -23.80 9.79 1.37
N ASP A 388 -24.08 9.95 0.07
CA ASP A 388 -25.05 9.10 -0.63
C ASP A 388 -24.65 7.63 -0.50
N ASN A 389 -25.52 6.84 0.13
CA ASN A 389 -25.23 5.45 0.40
C ASN A 389 -24.99 4.63 -0.88
N SER A 390 -25.54 5.02 -2.03
CA SER A 390 -25.27 4.35 -3.31
C SER A 390 -23.79 4.39 -3.70
N THR A 391 -23.01 5.37 -3.22
CA THR A 391 -21.60 5.61 -3.59
C THR A 391 -20.57 4.89 -2.71
N TYR A 392 -20.98 4.15 -1.68
CA TYR A 392 -20.03 3.41 -0.85
C TYR A 392 -20.51 2.02 -0.43
N MET A 393 -19.58 1.08 -0.27
CA MET A 393 -19.86 -0.31 0.05
C MET A 393 -18.82 -0.89 1.00
N PHE A 394 -19.29 -1.40 2.14
CA PHE A 394 -18.52 -2.26 3.02
C PHE A 394 -18.74 -3.71 2.56
N PHE A 395 -17.69 -4.34 2.05
CA PHE A 395 -17.73 -5.67 1.44
C PHE A 395 -16.87 -6.67 2.24
N ARG A 396 -17.04 -7.98 2.02
CA ARG A 396 -16.35 -9.01 2.79
C ARG A 396 -15.29 -9.72 1.96
N THR A 397 -15.62 -10.18 0.76
CA THR A 397 -14.69 -10.92 -0.13
C THR A 397 -14.54 -10.22 -1.49
N PRO A 398 -13.49 -10.48 -2.28
CA PRO A 398 -13.35 -9.85 -3.60
C PRO A 398 -14.55 -10.13 -4.53
N ASP A 399 -15.18 -11.31 -4.40
CA ASP A 399 -16.40 -11.69 -5.12
C ASP A 399 -17.59 -10.72 -4.89
N ASP A 400 -17.69 -10.11 -3.71
CA ASP A 400 -18.75 -9.15 -3.39
C ASP A 400 -18.70 -7.92 -4.34
N ILE A 401 -17.49 -7.53 -4.78
CA ILE A 401 -17.24 -6.35 -5.66
C ILE A 401 -16.89 -6.71 -7.11
N ALA A 402 -16.57 -7.97 -7.41
CA ALA A 402 -16.12 -8.41 -8.74
C ALA A 402 -17.06 -7.99 -9.88
N GLY A 403 -18.37 -8.05 -9.64
CA GLY A 403 -19.42 -7.73 -10.61
C GLY A 403 -19.72 -6.24 -10.81
N LEU A 404 -19.08 -5.31 -10.08
CA LEU A 404 -19.36 -3.89 -10.22
C LEU A 404 -19.01 -3.37 -11.63
N ASP A 405 -19.82 -2.42 -12.11
CA ASP A 405 -19.65 -1.70 -13.38
C ASP A 405 -19.58 -0.19 -13.15
N PHE A 406 -18.34 0.28 -12.98
CA PHE A 406 -18.06 1.69 -12.78
C PHE A 406 -18.40 2.58 -13.99
N LEU A 407 -18.59 2.03 -15.20
CA LEU A 407 -18.99 2.84 -16.36
C LEU A 407 -20.46 3.27 -16.29
N ASN A 408 -21.29 2.46 -15.62
CA ASN A 408 -22.69 2.77 -15.32
C ASN A 408 -22.90 3.46 -13.95
N GLY A 409 -21.83 3.63 -13.17
CA GLY A 409 -21.88 4.24 -11.84
C GLY A 409 -22.13 3.24 -10.70
N ASP A 410 -22.08 1.93 -10.96
CA ASP A 410 -22.38 0.91 -9.95
C ASP A 410 -21.27 0.82 -8.90
N CYS A 411 -21.58 1.26 -7.67
CA CYS A 411 -20.69 1.15 -6.52
C CYS A 411 -21.20 0.16 -5.44
N ARG A 412 -22.33 -0.52 -5.68
CA ARG A 412 -22.94 -1.46 -4.73
C ARG A 412 -23.42 -2.75 -5.38
N ASN A 413 -23.07 -3.87 -4.74
CA ASN A 413 -23.75 -5.14 -4.94
C ASN A 413 -24.87 -5.30 -3.89
N ALA A 414 -26.12 -5.24 -4.34
CA ALA A 414 -27.31 -5.30 -3.47
C ALA A 414 -27.47 -6.62 -2.69
N SER A 415 -26.77 -7.71 -3.08
CA SER A 415 -26.79 -8.97 -2.31
C SER A 415 -25.93 -8.94 -1.05
N VAL A 416 -25.15 -7.88 -0.82
CA VAL A 416 -24.18 -7.77 0.28
C VAL A 416 -24.73 -6.82 1.36
N PRO A 417 -25.16 -7.33 2.52
CA PRO A 417 -25.80 -6.52 3.55
C PRO A 417 -24.90 -5.38 4.02
N GLN A 418 -25.44 -4.17 4.01
CA GLN A 418 -24.77 -2.98 4.55
C GLN A 418 -25.36 -2.69 5.93
N ASN A 419 -24.52 -2.70 6.96
CA ASN A 419 -24.88 -2.31 8.31
C ASN A 419 -23.87 -1.26 8.79
N VAL A 420 -24.22 0.01 8.62
CA VAL A 420 -23.39 1.17 8.94
C VAL A 420 -24.19 2.03 9.91
N THR A 421 -23.72 2.12 11.15
CA THR A 421 -24.39 2.88 12.22
C THR A 421 -24.07 4.37 12.21
N PHE A 422 -23.04 4.78 11.47
CA PHE A 422 -22.44 6.13 11.52
C PHE A 422 -21.85 6.49 12.90
N GLU A 423 -21.45 5.46 13.64
CA GLU A 423 -20.73 5.52 14.91
C GLU A 423 -19.47 4.64 14.81
N TYR A 424 -18.76 4.45 15.93
CA TYR A 424 -17.72 3.42 16.04
C TYR A 424 -18.33 2.02 15.92
N GLN A 425 -17.79 1.22 15.01
CA GLN A 425 -18.12 -0.19 14.80
C GLN A 425 -16.89 -1.07 15.09
N GLY A 426 -17.06 -2.40 15.14
CA GLY A 426 -15.97 -3.32 15.50
C GLY A 426 -15.58 -3.31 16.98
N LEU A 427 -16.32 -2.58 17.82
CA LEU A 427 -16.09 -2.54 19.27
C LEU A 427 -16.27 -3.92 19.92
N PRO A 428 -15.39 -4.33 20.85
CA PRO A 428 -15.65 -5.45 21.72
C PRO A 428 -16.98 -5.27 22.48
N SER A 429 -17.84 -6.29 22.47
CA SER A 429 -19.23 -6.22 22.96
C SER A 429 -19.40 -5.86 24.45
N VAL A 430 -18.30 -5.84 25.21
CA VAL A 430 -18.22 -5.39 26.60
C VAL A 430 -18.31 -3.86 26.75
N LEU A 431 -17.74 -3.11 25.81
CA LEU A 431 -17.68 -1.65 25.89
C LEU A 431 -19.02 -0.99 25.52
N GLY A 432 -19.88 -1.72 24.79
CA GLY A 432 -21.20 -1.28 24.33
C GLY A 432 -21.16 -0.01 23.46
N ASN A 433 -22.35 0.51 23.11
CA ASN A 433 -22.48 1.81 22.43
C ASN A 433 -22.19 3.01 23.39
N ALA A 434 -21.70 2.75 24.61
CA ALA A 434 -21.45 3.76 25.64
C ALA A 434 -19.98 4.19 25.73
N ALA A 435 -19.09 3.60 24.94
CA ALA A 435 -17.70 4.06 24.79
C ALA A 435 -17.65 5.39 24.03
N VAL A 436 -17.93 6.49 24.73
CA VAL A 436 -17.72 7.84 24.23
C VAL A 436 -16.21 8.08 24.08
N PHE A 437 -15.69 7.85 22.88
CA PHE A 437 -14.38 8.34 22.48
C PHE A 437 -14.43 9.87 22.48
N THR A 438 -14.11 10.47 23.62
CA THR A 438 -13.91 11.91 23.71
C THR A 438 -12.75 12.29 22.80
N ARG A 439 -12.99 13.16 21.81
CA ARG A 439 -11.91 13.77 21.04
C ARG A 439 -10.97 14.47 22.04
N PRO A 440 -9.67 14.14 22.08
CA PRO A 440 -8.76 14.81 23.01
C PRO A 440 -8.66 16.29 22.61
N ASN A 441 -9.31 17.16 23.40
CA ASN A 441 -9.43 18.58 23.11
C ASN A 441 -8.12 19.38 23.31
N ASN A 442 -7.02 18.72 23.67
CA ASN A 442 -5.67 19.27 23.66
C ASN A 442 -4.66 18.16 23.35
N LEU A 443 -3.82 18.37 22.34
CA LEU A 443 -2.61 17.56 22.10
C LEU A 443 -1.54 17.89 23.16
N ILE A 444 -1.71 17.36 24.37
CA ILE A 444 -0.61 17.33 25.35
C ILE A 444 0.30 16.16 24.99
N LEU A 445 1.24 16.41 24.09
CA LEU A 445 2.40 15.55 23.89
C LEU A 445 3.25 15.58 25.16
N ALA A 446 2.99 14.64 26.06
CA ALA A 446 4.04 14.21 26.99
C ALA A 446 5.21 13.69 26.14
N PRO A 447 6.47 14.04 26.46
CA PRO A 447 7.60 13.48 25.74
C PRO A 447 7.57 11.96 25.93
N LEU A 448 7.50 11.23 24.81
CA LEU A 448 7.60 9.77 24.77
C LEU A 448 9.05 9.35 25.06
N LEU A 449 9.45 9.52 26.31
CA LEU A 449 10.56 8.79 26.92
C LEU A 449 10.13 7.33 27.04
N ILE A 450 10.25 6.59 25.93
CA ILE A 450 10.19 5.13 25.94
C ILE A 450 11.56 4.63 26.41
N PRO A 451 11.69 4.01 27.59
CA PRO A 451 12.95 3.45 28.04
C PRO A 451 13.19 2.08 27.37
N PHE A 452 13.56 2.10 26.09
CA PHE A 452 14.03 0.91 25.36
C PHE A 452 15.32 1.22 24.59
N LEU A 453 16.35 1.64 25.34
CA LEU A 453 17.67 1.98 24.80
C LEU A 453 18.82 1.56 25.74
N VAL A 454 18.62 0.48 26.51
CA VAL A 454 19.62 -0.08 27.45
C VAL A 454 19.93 -1.56 27.19
N ALA A 455 19.13 -2.26 26.37
CA ALA A 455 19.35 -3.68 26.04
C ALA A 455 20.36 -3.93 24.89
N LEU A 456 21.30 -3.00 24.68
CA LEU A 456 22.39 -3.10 23.69
C LEU A 456 23.78 -2.85 24.30
N PHE A 457 23.86 -2.74 25.63
CA PHE A 457 25.10 -2.68 26.40
C PHE A 457 25.02 -3.57 27.66
N ALA A 458 24.96 -4.89 27.44
CA ALA A 458 25.22 -5.94 28.42
C ALA A 458 25.78 -7.18 27.71
#